data_AF-F3QTE6-F1
#
_entry.id   AF-F3QTE6-F1
#
_cell.length_a   1.000
_cell.length_b   1.000
_cell.length_c   1.000
_cell.angle_alpha   90.00
_cell.angle_beta   90.00
_cell.angle_gamma   90.00
#
_symmetry.space_group_name_H-M   'P 1'
#
loop_
_entity.id
_entity.type
_entity.pdbx_description
1 polymer ?
#
loop_
_entity_poly.entity_id
_entity_poly.type
_entity_poly.pdbx_seq_one_letter_code
_entity_poly.pdbx_strand_id
1 'polypeptide(L)' 'MNTTSGSGIKEVVATEDSLVDVYTINGQLVRQNVQASQALNGLKKGMYVIKGNKVLVR' A
#
# COMPACT_ATOMS: atom_id res chain seq x y z
N MET A 1 5.20 -31.86 35.83
CA MET A 1 5.20 -31.83 34.36
C MET A 1 4.99 -30.38 33.95
N ASN A 2 5.98 -29.75 33.32
CA ASN A 2 5.85 -28.38 32.82
C ASN A 2 6.01 -28.43 31.29
N THR A 3 4.97 -28.04 30.54
CA THR A 3 5.14 -27.58 29.15
C THR A 3 4.19 -26.41 28.93
N THR A 4 4.72 -25.20 29.07
CA THR A 4 4.03 -23.95 28.75
C THR A 4 4.00 -23.81 27.23
N SER A 5 2.80 -23.81 26.65
CA SER A 5 2.56 -23.59 25.22
C SER A 5 3.17 -22.26 24.78
N GLY A 6 4.34 -22.32 24.14
CA GLY A 6 4.97 -21.16 23.53
C GLY A 6 4.15 -20.71 22.34
N SER A 7 3.34 -19.66 22.51
CA SER A 7 2.72 -18.98 21.38
C SER A 7 3.79 -18.21 20.64
N GLY A 8 4.38 -18.84 19.63
CA GLY A 8 5.19 -18.16 18.62
C GLY A 8 4.40 -16.97 18.06
N ILE A 9 5.13 -15.89 17.71
CA ILE A 9 4.56 -14.67 17.16
C ILE A 9 3.60 -15.05 16.04
N LYS A 10 2.31 -14.73 16.20
CA LYS A 10 1.32 -14.89 15.13
C LYS A 10 1.81 -14.00 13.99
N GLU A 11 2.04 -14.63 12.85
CA GLU A 11 2.40 -14.05 11.56
C GLU A 11 1.97 -12.58 11.45
N VAL A 12 2.95 -11.68 11.36
CA VAL A 12 2.68 -10.27 11.02
C VAL A 12 2.37 -10.26 9.54
N VAL A 13 1.11 -10.53 9.20
CA VAL A 13 0.58 -10.26 7.87
C VAL A 13 0.61 -8.74 7.74
N ALA A 14 1.56 -8.22 6.95
CA ALA A 14 1.50 -6.84 6.52
C ALA A 14 0.19 -6.68 5.75
N THR A 15 -0.84 -6.15 6.40
CA THR A 15 -2.11 -5.89 5.75
C THR A 15 -1.81 -4.85 4.67
N GLU A 16 -1.82 -5.32 3.41
CA GLU A 16 -1.68 -4.44 2.24
C GLU A 16 -2.83 -3.43 2.16
N ASP A 17 -3.84 -3.55 3.03
CA ASP A 17 -4.93 -2.61 3.30
C ASP A 17 -4.48 -1.31 3.99
N SER A 18 -3.23 -0.91 3.82
CA SER A 18 -2.83 0.44 4.18
C SER A 18 -3.46 1.42 3.21
N LEU A 19 -4.19 2.39 3.74
CA LEU A 19 -4.69 3.54 2.98
C LEU A 19 -3.50 4.38 2.50
N VAL A 20 -3.52 4.79 1.24
CA VAL A 20 -2.45 5.54 0.58
C VAL A 20 -2.98 6.74 -0.16
N ASP A 21 -2.14 7.74 -0.29
CA ASP A 21 -2.34 8.86 -1.19
C ASP A 21 -1.55 8.64 -2.48
N VAL A 22 -2.12 9.04 -3.60
CA VAL A 22 -1.54 8.90 -4.94
C VAL A 22 -1.31 10.30 -5.51
N TYR A 23 -0.08 10.55 -5.94
CA TYR A 23 0.32 11.82 -6.55
C TYR A 23 0.78 11.62 -7.99
N THR A 24 0.70 12.67 -8.81
CA THR A 24 1.45 12.71 -10.08
C THR A 24 2.94 12.96 -9.81
N ILE A 25 3.79 12.80 -10.82
CA ILE A 25 5.22 13.16 -10.72
C ILE A 25 5.46 14.64 -10.40
N ASN A 26 4.47 15.51 -10.66
CA ASN A 26 4.55 16.94 -10.38
C ASN A 26 4.09 17.27 -8.94
N GLY A 27 3.76 16.25 -8.13
CA GLY A 27 3.29 16.41 -6.75
C GLY A 27 1.81 16.74 -6.62
N GLN A 28 1.01 16.66 -7.69
CA GLN A 28 -0.43 16.88 -7.61
C GLN A 28 -1.12 15.66 -7.01
N LEU A 29 -1.95 15.87 -5.97
CA LEU A 29 -2.79 14.82 -5.39
C LEU A 29 -3.86 14.37 -6.41
N VAL A 30 -3.84 13.08 -6.71
CA VAL A 30 -4.79 12.42 -7.64
C VAL A 30 -5.85 11.66 -6.85
N ARG A 31 -5.45 10.99 -5.78
CA ARG A 31 -6.33 10.24 -4.87
C ARG A 31 -5.81 10.34 -3.45
N GLN A 32 -6.73 10.34 -2.52
CA GLN A 32 -6.44 10.41 -1.09
C GLN A 32 -7.08 9.23 -0.38
N ASN A 33 -6.36 8.66 0.58
CA ASN A 33 -6.89 7.65 1.50
C ASN A 33 -7.55 6.46 0.79
N VAL A 34 -6.96 6.00 -0.31
CA VAL A 34 -7.46 4.84 -1.07
C VAL A 34 -6.72 3.58 -0.67
N GLN A 35 -7.36 2.41 -0.78
CA GLN A 35 -6.66 1.15 -0.60
C GLN A 35 -5.51 1.04 -1.61
N ALA A 36 -4.34 0.57 -1.17
CA ALA A 36 -3.17 0.44 -2.03
C ALA A 36 -3.47 -0.40 -3.29
N SER A 37 -4.25 -1.48 -3.14
CA SER A 37 -4.73 -2.34 -4.22
C SER A 37 -5.58 -1.61 -5.27
N GLN A 38 -6.30 -0.58 -4.87
CA GLN A 38 -7.19 0.22 -5.72
C GLN A 38 -6.56 1.54 -6.20
N ALA A 39 -5.36 1.86 -5.70
CA ALA A 39 -4.69 3.14 -5.92
C ALA A 39 -4.46 3.46 -7.41
N LEU A 40 -4.14 2.43 -8.20
CA LEU A 40 -3.86 2.56 -9.64
C LEU A 40 -5.07 2.33 -10.53
N ASN A 41 -6.20 1.86 -9.97
CA ASN A 41 -7.35 1.41 -10.75
C ASN A 41 -8.01 2.58 -11.51
N GLY A 42 -8.08 2.49 -12.83
CA GLY A 42 -8.69 3.52 -13.68
C GLY A 42 -7.83 4.79 -13.86
N LEU A 43 -6.56 4.78 -13.44
CA LEU A 43 -5.63 5.85 -13.76
C LEU A 43 -5.20 5.75 -15.23
N LYS A 44 -4.99 6.91 -15.87
CA LYS A 44 -4.40 6.97 -17.21
C LYS A 44 -2.97 6.46 -17.17
N LYS A 45 -2.47 5.97 -18.31
CA LYS A 45 -1.06 5.57 -18.44
C LYS A 45 -0.14 6.74 -18.06
N GLY A 46 0.86 6.46 -17.24
CA GLY A 46 1.74 7.49 -16.71
C GLY A 46 2.44 7.08 -15.42
N MET A 47 3.28 7.98 -14.91
CA MET A 47 4.02 7.79 -13.66
C MET A 47 3.29 8.45 -12.49
N TYR A 48 3.17 7.72 -11.39
CA TYR A 48 2.53 8.15 -10.15
C TYR A 48 3.45 7.91 -8.96
N VAL A 49 3.20 8.62 -7.86
CA VAL A 49 3.95 8.49 -6.61
C VAL A 49 3.00 8.03 -5.51
N ILE A 50 3.34 6.92 -4.87
CA ILE A 50 2.56 6.31 -3.78
C ILE A 50 3.52 5.99 -2.65
N LYS A 51 3.34 6.60 -1.47
CA LYS A 51 4.24 6.42 -0.31
C LYS A 51 5.74 6.62 -0.67
N GLY A 52 6.04 7.58 -1.54
CA GLY A 52 7.40 7.85 -2.03
C GLY A 52 7.91 6.91 -3.13
N ASN A 53 7.17 5.85 -3.46
CA ASN A 53 7.51 4.94 -4.55
C ASN A 53 6.92 5.45 -5.87
N LYS A 54 7.75 5.48 -6.91
CA LYS A 54 7.32 5.80 -8.27
C LYS A 54 6.78 4.55 -8.95
N VAL A 55 5.54 4.59 -9.42
CA VAL A 55 4.84 3.48 -10.05
C VAL A 55 4.39 3.86 -11.46
N LEU A 56 4.66 3.00 -12.43
CA LEU A 56 4.25 3.17 -13.82
C LEU A 56 2.91 2.45 -14.07
N VAL A 57 1.89 3.20 -14.48
CA VAL A 57 0.62 2.67 -15.00
C VAL A 57 0.75 2.49 -16.52
N ARG A 58 0.47 1.28 -17.00
CA ARG A 58 0.63 0.87 -18.40
C ARG A 58 -0.70 0.58 -19.09
#